data_AF-E9DPF5-F1
#
_entry.id   AF-E9DPF5-F1
#
_cell.length_a   1.000
_cell.length_b   1.000
_cell.length_c   1.000
_cell.angle_alpha   90.00
_cell.angle_beta   90.00
_cell.angle_gamma   90.00
#
_symmetry.space_group_name_H-M   'P 1'
#
loop_
_entity.id
_entity.type
_entity.pdbx_description
1 polymer ?
#
loop_
_entity_poly.entity_id
_entity_poly.type
_entity_poly.pdbx_seq_one_letter_code
_entity_poly.pdbx_strand_id
1 'polypeptide(L)'
;MLLGVSLLAMSLVLVACSSGPKGTYKGKTMGVEVTLKSDGKKATMTSESNFLGMSSSQDEELTIDKKNKTMKSDKGITYDYTLDGDKLTLTAKGLKAELTKEK
;
A
#
# COMPACT_ATOMS: atom_id res chain seq x y z
N MET A 1 39.06 -42.00 -7.04
CA MET A 1 38.62 -40.75 -7.68
C MET A 1 37.65 -40.08 -6.73
N LEU A 2 38.13 -39.09 -5.96
CA LEU A 2 37.29 -38.22 -5.15
C LEU A 2 36.79 -37.10 -6.04
N LEU A 3 35.49 -37.04 -6.31
CA LEU A 3 34.82 -35.84 -6.79
C LEU A 3 33.50 -35.70 -6.02
N GLY A 4 33.62 -35.15 -4.82
CA GLY A 4 32.51 -34.50 -4.15
C GLY A 4 32.36 -33.09 -4.72
N VAL A 5 31.13 -32.73 -5.11
CA VAL A 5 30.67 -31.35 -5.16
C VAL A 5 29.22 -31.38 -4.67
N SER A 6 29.05 -31.32 -3.34
CA SER A 6 27.76 -31.00 -2.75
C SER A 6 27.54 -29.51 -2.98
N LEU A 7 26.72 -29.18 -3.98
CA LEU A 7 26.31 -27.83 -4.30
C LEU A 7 25.43 -27.34 -3.14
N LEU A 8 26.04 -26.61 -2.20
CA LEU A 8 25.32 -25.83 -1.21
C LEU A 8 24.50 -24.79 -1.97
N ALA A 9 23.23 -25.08 -2.18
CA ALA A 9 22.24 -24.11 -2.64
C ALA A 9 22.17 -23.00 -1.60
N MET A 10 22.98 -21.97 -1.81
CA MET A 10 22.98 -20.75 -1.03
C MET A 10 21.66 -20.05 -1.36
N SER A 11 20.65 -20.27 -0.52
CA SER A 11 19.38 -19.56 -0.58
C SER A 11 19.68 -18.07 -0.50
N LEU A 12 19.70 -17.40 -1.65
CA LEU A 12 19.64 -15.94 -1.71
C LEU A 12 18.30 -15.54 -1.09
N VAL A 13 18.31 -15.29 0.22
CA VAL A 13 17.31 -14.42 0.83
C VAL A 13 17.61 -13.04 0.26
N LEU A 14 17.07 -12.75 -0.92
CA LEU A 14 16.91 -11.41 -1.42
C LEU A 14 16.07 -10.69 -0.38
N VAL A 15 16.74 -10.08 0.61
CA VAL A 15 16.19 -9.01 1.42
C VAL A 15 15.99 -7.87 0.44
N ALA A 16 14.90 -7.96 -0.33
CA ALA A 16 14.43 -6.86 -1.14
C ALA A 16 14.44 -5.66 -0.20
N CYS A 17 15.22 -4.64 -0.55
CA CYS A 17 15.21 -3.37 0.13
C CYS A 17 13.83 -2.76 -0.14
N SER A 18 12.82 -3.30 0.54
CA SER A 18 11.41 -3.08 0.26
C SER A 18 11.15 -1.64 0.66
N SER A 19 11.20 -0.74 -0.32
CA SER A 19 10.48 0.52 -0.21
C SER A 19 9.01 0.22 0.06
N GLY A 20 8.32 1.11 0.77
CA GLY A 20 6.88 0.99 0.93
C GLY A 20 6.16 0.86 -0.43
N PRO A 21 4.85 0.56 -0.43
CA PRO A 21 4.08 0.40 -1.66
C PRO A 21 4.32 1.59 -2.58
N LYS A 22 4.81 1.31 -3.80
CA LYS A 22 5.10 2.33 -4.82
C LYS A 22 4.12 2.24 -5.97
N GLY A 23 3.70 3.38 -6.51
CA GLY A 23 2.80 3.49 -7.64
C GLY A 23 1.45 4.11 -7.27
N THR A 24 0.54 4.09 -8.24
CA THR A 24 -0.84 4.54 -8.05
C THR A 24 -1.73 3.33 -7.83
N TYR A 25 -2.55 3.36 -6.78
CA TYR A 25 -3.51 2.32 -6.43
C TYR A 25 -4.91 2.92 -6.44
N LYS A 26 -5.88 2.21 -7.00
CA LYS A 26 -7.28 2.64 -7.05
C LYS A 26 -8.20 1.57 -6.50
N GLY A 27 -9.30 2.00 -5.89
CA GLY A 27 -10.33 1.11 -5.42
C GLY A 27 -11.58 1.88 -5.05
N LYS A 28 -12.58 1.16 -4.55
CA LYS A 28 -13.85 1.74 -4.11
C LYS A 28 -14.22 1.16 -2.76
N THR A 29 -14.52 2.02 -1.79
CA THR A 29 -14.97 1.61 -0.46
C THR A 29 -16.22 2.39 -0.07
N MET A 30 -17.27 1.69 0.37
CA MET A 30 -18.53 2.31 0.81
C MET A 30 -19.12 3.35 -0.18
N GLY A 31 -18.96 3.14 -1.49
CA GLY A 31 -19.43 4.07 -2.52
C GLY A 31 -18.48 5.23 -2.84
N VAL A 32 -17.39 5.38 -2.09
CA VAL A 32 -16.32 6.37 -2.28
C VAL A 32 -15.21 5.77 -3.14
N GLU A 33 -14.84 6.45 -4.21
CA GLU A 33 -13.67 6.11 -5.02
C GLU A 33 -12.42 6.60 -4.32
N VAL A 34 -11.40 5.74 -4.22
CA VAL A 34 -10.17 6.04 -3.51
C VAL A 34 -9.00 5.86 -4.48
N THR A 35 -8.18 6.89 -4.61
CA THR A 35 -6.91 6.84 -5.34
C THR A 35 -5.77 7.12 -4.37
N LEU A 36 -4.79 6.23 -4.28
CA LEU A 36 -3.58 6.40 -3.47
C LEU A 36 -2.35 6.41 -4.37
N LYS A 37 -1.63 7.54 -4.40
CA LYS A 37 -0.36 7.68 -5.13
C LYS A 37 0.79 7.65 -4.15
N SER A 38 1.77 6.76 -4.34
CA SER A 38 2.90 6.63 -3.41
C SER A 38 4.26 6.50 -4.09
N ASP A 39 5.27 7.15 -3.49
CA ASP A 39 6.68 7.03 -3.83
C ASP A 39 7.43 6.00 -2.94
N GLY A 40 6.71 5.30 -2.07
CA GLY A 40 7.23 4.31 -1.12
C GLY A 40 7.80 4.89 0.19
N LYS A 41 7.71 6.21 0.39
CA LYS A 41 7.99 6.92 1.66
C LYS A 41 6.81 7.79 2.09
N LYS A 42 6.18 8.47 1.13
CA LYS A 42 4.97 9.25 1.29
C LYS A 42 3.89 8.73 0.34
N ALA A 43 2.65 9.04 0.65
CA ALA A 43 1.54 8.85 -0.27
C ALA A 43 0.54 10.00 -0.15
N THR A 44 -0.23 10.23 -1.20
CA THR A 44 -1.42 11.08 -1.18
C THR A 44 -2.61 10.19 -1.46
N MET A 45 -3.60 10.23 -0.59
CA MET A 45 -4.86 9.52 -0.75
C MET A 45 -5.97 10.53 -1.07
N THR A 46 -6.59 10.37 -2.23
CA THR A 46 -7.73 11.16 -2.70
C THR A 46 -8.98 10.30 -2.59
N SER A 47 -10.00 10.80 -1.91
CA SER A 47 -11.29 10.15 -1.74
C SER A 47 -12.38 10.98 -2.42
N GLU A 48 -13.03 10.41 -3.43
CA GLU A 48 -14.06 11.05 -4.23
C GLU A 48 -15.40 10.37 -3.98
N SER A 49 -16.41 11.15 -3.62
CA SER A 49 -17.76 10.66 -3.42
C SER A 49 -18.74 11.47 -4.25
N ASN A 50 -19.69 10.77 -4.86
CA ASN A 50 -20.79 11.36 -5.61
C ASN A 50 -22.09 10.92 -4.94
N PHE A 51 -22.78 11.86 -4.32
CA PHE A 51 -24.07 11.59 -3.68
C PHE A 51 -25.11 12.59 -4.18
N LEU A 52 -26.19 12.09 -4.79
CA LEU A 52 -27.32 12.88 -5.28
C LEU A 52 -26.93 14.05 -6.21
N GLY A 53 -25.94 13.83 -7.08
CA GLY A 53 -25.44 14.84 -8.03
C GLY A 53 -24.46 15.85 -7.42
N MET A 54 -24.11 15.72 -6.14
CA MET A 54 -23.07 16.52 -5.49
C MET A 54 -21.78 15.70 -5.37
N SER A 55 -20.74 16.16 -6.05
CA SER A 55 -19.39 15.59 -5.99
C SER A 55 -18.59 16.24 -4.87
N SER A 56 -17.93 15.45 -4.04
CA SER A 56 -16.93 15.94 -3.09
C SER A 56 -15.63 15.14 -3.24
N SER A 57 -14.51 15.82 -3.10
CA SER A 57 -13.17 15.22 -3.11
C SER A 57 -12.41 15.68 -1.88
N GLN A 58 -11.68 14.76 -1.26
CA GLN A 58 -10.81 15.04 -0.12
C GLN A 58 -9.46 14.39 -0.32
N ASP A 59 -8.40 15.20 -0.16
CA ASP A 59 -7.03 14.73 -0.13
C ASP A 59 -6.54 14.53 1.30
N GLU A 60 -5.62 13.59 1.47
CA GLU A 60 -4.98 13.22 2.73
C GLU A 60 -3.52 12.86 2.46
N GLU A 61 -2.59 13.44 3.23
CA GLU A 61 -1.17 13.13 3.12
C GLU A 61 -0.78 12.01 4.09
N LEU A 62 -0.06 11.03 3.59
CA LEU A 62 0.33 9.83 4.33
C LEU A 62 1.85 9.72 4.39
N THR A 63 2.39 9.46 5.58
CA THR A 63 3.78 9.07 5.79
C THR A 63 3.87 7.57 6.01
N ILE A 64 4.71 6.88 5.25
CA ILE A 64 4.80 5.41 5.27
C ILE A 64 5.90 4.96 6.23
N ASP A 65 5.50 4.21 7.26
CA ASP A 65 6.41 3.45 8.10
C ASP A 65 6.45 2.00 7.62
N LYS A 66 7.47 1.69 6.81
CA LYS A 66 7.70 0.34 6.29
C LYS A 66 8.08 -0.68 7.36
N LYS A 67 8.68 -0.24 8.48
CA LYS A 67 9.14 -1.15 9.53
C LYS A 67 7.94 -1.69 10.30
N ASN A 68 6.99 -0.82 10.58
CA ASN A 68 5.77 -1.17 11.31
C ASN A 68 4.59 -1.54 10.39
N LYS A 69 4.76 -1.43 9.06
CA LYS A 69 3.71 -1.64 8.05
C LYS A 69 2.48 -0.75 8.27
N THR A 70 2.74 0.52 8.58
CA THR A 70 1.69 1.53 8.80
C THR A 70 1.85 2.73 7.87
N MET A 71 0.74 3.44 7.64
CA MET A 71 0.70 4.75 7.00
C MET A 71 0.04 5.74 7.95
N LYS A 72 0.75 6.81 8.31
CA LYS A 72 0.24 7.84 9.22
C LYS A 72 -0.23 9.04 8.42
N SER A 73 -1.49 9.40 8.63
CA SER A 73 -2.16 10.56 8.09
C SER A 73 -1.77 11.87 8.78
N ASP A 74 -1.76 12.95 8.00
CA ASP A 74 -1.78 14.32 8.49
C ASP A 74 -3.06 14.66 9.26
N LYS A 75 -4.17 13.96 9.00
CA LYS A 75 -5.45 14.05 9.73
C LYS A 75 -5.47 13.22 11.03
N GLY A 76 -4.34 12.63 11.43
CA GLY A 76 -4.20 11.92 12.71
C GLY A 76 -4.70 10.47 12.73
N ILE A 77 -5.06 9.91 11.58
CA ILE A 77 -5.41 8.49 11.42
C ILE A 77 -4.14 7.69 11.11
N THR A 78 -4.03 6.50 11.69
CA THR A 78 -2.99 5.53 11.30
C THR A 78 -3.68 4.34 10.64
N TYR A 79 -3.21 3.99 9.44
CA TYR A 79 -3.66 2.81 8.70
C TYR A 79 -2.60 1.72 8.81
N ASP A 80 -3.01 0.52 9.16
CA ASP A 80 -2.20 -0.67 8.89
C ASP A 80 -2.31 -0.99 7.39
N TYR A 81 -1.21 -1.40 6.77
CA TYR A 81 -1.24 -1.80 5.36
C TYR A 81 -0.63 -3.18 5.10
N THR A 82 -1.21 -3.87 4.11
CA THR A 82 -0.62 -5.07 3.51
C THR A 82 -0.50 -4.88 2.00
N LEU A 83 0.61 -5.35 1.45
CA LEU A 83 0.88 -5.33 0.01
C LEU A 83 1.09 -6.78 -0.45
N ASP A 84 0.26 -7.22 -1.38
CA ASP A 84 0.32 -8.55 -2.00
C ASP A 84 0.27 -8.37 -3.53
N GLY A 85 1.44 -8.41 -4.16
CA GLY A 85 1.59 -8.05 -5.57
C GLY A 85 1.05 -6.64 -5.87
N ASP A 86 0.02 -6.57 -6.71
CA ASP A 86 -0.65 -5.32 -7.09
C ASP A 86 -1.78 -4.92 -6.12
N LYS A 87 -2.09 -5.73 -5.10
CA LYS A 87 -3.16 -5.45 -4.14
C LYS A 87 -2.61 -4.77 -2.89
N LEU A 88 -3.08 -3.55 -2.62
CA LEU A 88 -2.81 -2.80 -1.40
C LEU A 88 -4.08 -2.81 -0.54
N THR A 89 -4.00 -3.34 0.68
CA THR A 89 -5.09 -3.25 1.65
C THR A 89 -4.74 -2.26 2.74
N LEU A 90 -5.64 -1.33 3.05
CA LEU A 90 -5.55 -0.42 4.18
C LEU A 90 -6.60 -0.77 5.21
N THR A 91 -6.23 -0.81 6.49
CA THR A 91 -7.14 -1.07 7.61
C THR A 91 -6.99 0.01 8.67
N ALA A 92 -8.10 0.61 9.10
CA ALA A 92 -8.12 1.54 10.23
C ALA A 92 -9.49 1.51 10.91
N LYS A 93 -9.51 1.52 12.25
CA LYS A 93 -10.74 1.57 13.06
C LYS A 93 -11.81 0.52 12.66
N GLY A 94 -11.39 -0.67 12.25
CA GLY A 94 -12.29 -1.75 11.81
C GLY A 94 -12.81 -1.62 10.36
N LEU A 95 -12.43 -0.56 9.65
CA LEU A 95 -12.72 -0.39 8.22
C LEU A 95 -11.56 -0.92 7.39
N LYS A 96 -11.90 -1.50 6.22
CA LYS A 96 -10.95 -2.06 5.26
C LYS A 96 -11.19 -1.42 3.90
N ALA A 97 -10.13 -0.92 3.27
CA ALA A 97 -10.13 -0.48 1.88
C ALA A 97 -9.16 -1.37 1.09
N GLU A 98 -9.65 -1.95 -0.01
CA GLU A 98 -8.82 -2.74 -0.93
C GLU A 98 -8.61 -1.91 -2.20
N LEU A 99 -7.34 -1.68 -2.52
CA LEU A 99 -6.90 -0.93 -3.68
C LEU A 99 -6.06 -1.84 -4.58
N THR A 100 -6.11 -1.61 -5.89
CA THR A 100 -5.32 -2.32 -6.90
C THR A 100 -4.45 -1.35 -7.64
N LYS A 101 -3.19 -1.73 -7.86
CA LYS A 101 -2.20 -0.93 -8.58
C LYS A 101 -2.64 -0.72 -10.04
N GLU A 102 -2.55 0.51 -10.51
CA GLU A 102 -2.68 0.80 -11.94
C GLU A 102 -1.45 0.27 -12.70
N LYS A 103 -1.70 -0.31 -13.88
CA LYS A 103 -0.67 -0.86 -14.76
C LYS A 103 0.02 0.22 -15.58
#